data_AF-A0A1J5FDK0-F1
#
_entry.id   AF-A0A1J5FDK0-F1
#
_cell.length_a   1.000
_cell.length_b   1.000
_cell.length_c   1.000
_cell.angle_alpha   90.00
_cell.angle_beta   90.00
_cell.angle_gamma   90.00
#
_symmetry.space_group_name_H-M   'P 1'
#
loop_
_entity.id
_entity.type
_entity.pdbx_description
1 polymer ?
#
loop_
_entity_poly.entity_id
_entity_poly.type
_entity_poly.pdbx_seq_one_letter_code
_entity_poly.pdbx_strand_id
1 'polypeptide(L)'
;MENVTWLGHASFCFTDSQTGQKIYYVDPFNLPKNPPAGGADIIFITHAHYDHLSNTDISLILKPKTTVVATPDSLKTLNITQVKFPVEPNKSYEINGFKFDTVPAYNVVPERLSFHPKSNNWVGYIFNLNGLTIYHAGDTDFTAEMNTFDKLSIDIAMLPMGGTYTMNVEEAIEAANAIGAKKTIPMHYKSLLKEKACEAEEKLKKGVVNSEVVILEELR
;
A
#
# COMPACT_ATOMS: atom_id res chain seq x y z
N MET A 1 4.03 16.38 -2.53
CA MET A 1 4.91 15.33 -3.08
C MET A 1 4.48 15.08 -4.51
N GLU A 2 5.31 15.36 -5.52
CA GLU A 2 4.84 15.57 -6.90
C GLU A 2 4.41 14.31 -7.67
N ASN A 3 4.73 13.11 -7.18
CA ASN A 3 4.52 11.85 -7.92
C ASN A 3 3.77 10.77 -7.11
N VAL A 4 3.17 11.15 -5.98
CA VAL A 4 2.41 10.24 -5.12
C VAL A 4 1.12 10.93 -4.72
N THR A 5 -0.01 10.29 -5.04
CA THR A 5 -1.35 10.79 -4.77
C THR A 5 -2.08 9.79 -3.90
N TRP A 6 -2.58 10.22 -2.74
CA TRP A 6 -3.43 9.40 -1.90
C TRP A 6 -4.89 9.54 -2.36
N LEU A 7 -5.51 8.41 -2.69
CA LEU A 7 -6.87 8.34 -3.21
C LEU A 7 -7.89 8.00 -2.12
N GLY A 8 -7.41 7.84 -0.88
CA GLY A 8 -8.21 7.43 0.28
C GLY A 8 -7.91 5.99 0.70
N HIS A 9 -8.26 5.66 1.94
CA HIS A 9 -8.04 4.33 2.53
C HIS A 9 -6.59 3.85 2.34
N ALA A 10 -6.34 2.70 1.72
CA ALA A 10 -5.01 2.22 1.29
C ALA A 10 -4.74 2.41 -0.22
N SER A 11 -5.56 3.21 -0.91
CA SER A 11 -5.48 3.41 -2.36
C SER A 11 -4.51 4.53 -2.71
N PHE A 12 -3.51 4.24 -3.55
CA PHE A 12 -2.50 5.20 -3.99
C PHE A 12 -2.31 5.16 -5.51
N CYS A 13 -2.03 6.33 -6.09
CA CYS A 13 -1.57 6.46 -7.47
C CYS A 13 -0.18 7.08 -7.49
N PHE A 14 0.67 6.52 -8.36
CA PHE A 14 2.04 6.93 -8.54
C PHE A 14 2.31 7.23 -10.01
N THR A 15 3.07 8.30 -10.26
CA THR A 15 3.45 8.73 -11.61
C THR A 15 4.96 8.64 -11.80
N ASP A 16 5.40 7.89 -12.80
CA ASP A 16 6.79 7.91 -13.25
C ASP A 16 6.99 9.07 -14.23
N SER A 17 7.46 10.20 -13.71
CA SER A 17 7.79 11.37 -14.52
C SER A 17 9.09 11.21 -15.32
N GLN A 18 9.91 10.21 -15.02
CA GLN A 18 11.16 9.94 -15.74
C GLN A 18 10.94 9.06 -16.98
N THR A 19 9.95 8.16 -16.99
CA THR A 19 9.71 7.20 -18.09
C THR A 19 8.48 7.53 -18.94
N GLY A 20 8.36 8.75 -19.44
CA GLY A 20 7.26 9.10 -20.35
C GLY A 20 5.85 8.97 -19.74
N GLN A 21 5.73 9.17 -18.41
CA GLN A 21 4.47 9.21 -17.66
C GLN A 21 3.76 7.86 -17.50
N LYS A 22 4.48 6.82 -17.06
CA LYS A 22 3.83 5.56 -16.62
C LYS A 22 3.10 5.77 -15.31
N ILE A 23 1.99 5.07 -15.13
CA ILE A 23 1.10 5.21 -13.97
C ILE A 23 0.94 3.88 -13.26
N TYR A 24 1.05 3.90 -11.94
CA TYR A 24 0.91 2.74 -11.08
C TYR A 24 -0.16 2.98 -10.02
N TYR A 25 -0.96 1.97 -9.75
CA TYR A 25 -1.95 2.00 -8.67
C TYR A 25 -1.66 0.90 -7.67
N VAL A 26 -1.88 1.18 -6.39
CA VAL A 26 -1.92 0.18 -5.33
C VAL A 26 -3.31 0.23 -4.69
N ASP A 27 -3.96 -0.93 -4.58
CA ASP A 27 -5.26 -1.14 -3.92
C ASP A 27 -6.36 -0.12 -4.31
N PRO A 28 -6.68 0.03 -5.62
CA PRO A 28 -7.70 0.96 -6.08
C PRO A 28 -9.07 0.65 -5.46
N PHE A 29 -9.54 1.58 -4.62
CA PHE A 29 -10.83 1.50 -3.95
C PHE A 29 -11.48 2.88 -3.81
N ASN A 30 -12.78 2.95 -4.11
CA ASN A 30 -13.59 4.17 -3.99
C ASN A 30 -12.95 5.37 -4.72
N LEU A 31 -12.53 5.13 -5.97
CA LEU A 31 -11.84 6.11 -6.80
C LEU A 31 -12.77 7.28 -7.16
N PRO A 32 -12.24 8.50 -7.32
CA PRO A 32 -13.03 9.60 -7.86
C PRO A 32 -13.48 9.26 -9.29
N LYS A 33 -14.57 9.88 -9.74
CA LYS A 33 -15.16 9.62 -11.07
C LYS A 33 -14.15 9.76 -12.22
N ASN A 34 -13.21 10.69 -12.07
CA ASN A 34 -12.09 10.90 -12.98
C ASN A 34 -10.78 10.59 -12.23
N PRO A 35 -10.38 9.31 -12.12
CA PRO A 35 -9.14 8.95 -11.46
C PRO A 35 -7.95 9.58 -12.20
N PRO A 36 -6.86 9.94 -11.48
CA PRO A 36 -5.70 10.56 -12.10
C PRO A 36 -5.15 9.80 -13.32
N ALA A 37 -4.61 10.54 -14.29
CA ALA A 37 -3.66 10.03 -15.29
C ALA A 37 -4.08 8.81 -16.16
N GLY A 38 -5.24 8.85 -16.82
CA GLY A 38 -5.48 8.13 -18.09
C GLY A 38 -5.41 6.58 -18.06
N GLY A 39 -5.38 5.96 -16.88
CA GLY A 39 -5.34 4.52 -16.67
C GLY A 39 -3.97 3.98 -16.27
N ALA A 40 -3.95 2.80 -15.64
CA ALA A 40 -2.78 2.20 -14.99
C ALA A 40 -1.95 1.32 -15.95
N ASP A 41 -0.63 1.43 -15.89
CA ASP A 41 0.29 0.49 -16.55
C ASP A 41 0.42 -0.79 -15.72
N ILE A 42 0.57 -0.65 -14.40
CA ILE A 42 0.52 -1.76 -13.45
C ILE A 42 -0.42 -1.41 -12.29
N ILE A 43 -1.27 -2.36 -11.91
CA ILE A 43 -2.09 -2.29 -10.71
C ILE A 43 -1.59 -3.35 -9.75
N PHE A 44 -1.17 -2.95 -8.55
CA PHE A 44 -0.78 -3.82 -7.47
C PHE A 44 -1.95 -3.99 -6.51
N ILE A 45 -2.26 -5.24 -6.16
CA ILE A 45 -3.29 -5.57 -5.18
C ILE A 45 -2.62 -6.35 -4.04
N THR A 46 -2.74 -5.86 -2.82
CA THR A 46 -2.11 -6.46 -1.63
C THR A 46 -2.82 -7.75 -1.22
N HIS A 47 -4.15 -7.75 -1.26
CA HIS A 47 -5.00 -8.88 -0.88
C HIS A 47 -6.46 -8.77 -1.40
N ALA A 48 -7.25 -9.81 -1.14
CA ALA A 48 -8.55 -10.02 -1.77
C ALA A 48 -9.75 -9.31 -1.10
N HIS A 49 -9.55 -8.53 -0.03
CA HIS A 49 -10.67 -7.83 0.62
C HIS A 49 -11.24 -6.72 -0.27
N TYR A 50 -12.54 -6.45 -0.11
CA TYR A 50 -13.31 -5.61 -1.02
C TYR A 50 -12.86 -4.15 -1.05
N ASP A 51 -12.26 -3.67 0.04
CA ASP A 51 -11.72 -2.32 0.23
C ASP A 51 -10.29 -2.15 -0.32
N HIS A 52 -9.74 -3.20 -0.94
CA HIS A 52 -8.44 -3.21 -1.62
C HIS A 52 -8.54 -3.77 -3.05
N LEU A 53 -9.48 -4.68 -3.28
CA LEU A 53 -9.78 -5.32 -4.56
C LEU A 53 -11.23 -5.00 -4.97
N SER A 54 -11.41 -3.83 -5.56
CA SER A 54 -12.69 -3.43 -6.14
C SER A 54 -12.67 -3.63 -7.65
N ASN A 55 -13.39 -4.65 -8.15
CA ASN A 55 -13.53 -4.88 -9.59
C ASN A 55 -14.10 -3.65 -10.33
N THR A 56 -14.99 -2.91 -9.68
CA THR A 56 -15.57 -1.67 -10.23
C THR A 56 -14.49 -0.61 -10.41
N ASP A 57 -13.71 -0.32 -9.36
CA ASP A 57 -12.67 0.71 -9.41
C ASP A 57 -11.53 0.32 -10.34
N ILE A 58 -11.09 -0.94 -10.31
CA ILE A 58 -10.09 -1.47 -11.24
C ILE A 58 -10.54 -1.22 -12.68
N SER A 59 -11.80 -1.50 -13.01
CA SER A 59 -12.31 -1.33 -14.39
C SER A 59 -12.23 0.12 -14.91
N LEU A 60 -12.26 1.12 -14.03
CA LEU A 60 -12.14 2.53 -14.41
C LEU A 60 -10.74 2.93 -14.88
N ILE A 61 -9.72 2.15 -14.48
CA ILE A 61 -8.31 2.47 -14.72
C ILE A 61 -7.60 1.43 -15.59
N LEU A 62 -8.32 0.46 -16.18
CA LEU A 62 -7.74 -0.52 -17.09
C LEU A 62 -7.42 0.10 -18.46
N LYS A 63 -6.21 -0.16 -18.93
CA LYS A 63 -5.75 -0.01 -20.32
C LYS A 63 -5.64 -1.40 -20.96
N PRO A 64 -5.63 -1.51 -22.31
CA PRO A 64 -5.47 -2.81 -22.98
C PRO A 64 -4.22 -3.60 -22.57
N LYS A 65 -3.15 -2.90 -22.15
CA LYS A 65 -1.86 -3.49 -21.74
C LYS A 65 -1.61 -3.43 -20.22
N THR A 66 -2.61 -3.07 -19.42
CA THR A 66 -2.46 -3.08 -17.95
C THR A 66 -2.08 -4.48 -17.48
N THR A 67 -1.17 -4.55 -16.53
CA THR A 67 -0.90 -5.78 -15.79
C THR A 67 -1.41 -5.63 -14.37
N VAL A 68 -2.18 -6.61 -13.87
CA VAL A 68 -2.62 -6.64 -12.49
C VAL A 68 -1.80 -7.68 -11.73
N VAL A 69 -1.10 -7.21 -10.69
CA VAL A 69 -0.16 -7.95 -9.85
C VAL A 69 -0.84 -8.23 -8.52
N ALA A 70 -0.99 -9.50 -8.16
CA ALA A 70 -1.61 -9.88 -6.88
C ALA A 70 -1.29 -11.33 -6.50
N THR A 71 -1.64 -11.72 -5.29
CA THR A 71 -1.57 -13.12 -4.85
C THR A 71 -2.55 -14.01 -5.62
N PRO A 72 -2.30 -15.33 -5.74
CA PRO A 72 -3.14 -16.23 -6.53
C PRO A 72 -4.62 -16.27 -6.12
N ASP A 73 -4.95 -16.09 -4.84
CA ASP A 73 -6.32 -16.00 -4.35
C ASP A 73 -7.00 -14.70 -4.81
N SER A 74 -6.32 -13.56 -4.69
CA SER A 74 -6.77 -12.26 -5.20
C SER A 74 -7.01 -12.29 -6.71
N LEU A 75 -6.09 -12.89 -7.47
CA LEU A 75 -6.23 -12.98 -8.94
C LEU A 75 -7.45 -13.80 -9.40
N LYS A 76 -7.91 -14.75 -8.57
CA LYS A 76 -9.10 -15.56 -8.88
C LYS A 76 -10.40 -14.78 -8.78
N THR A 77 -10.46 -13.74 -7.94
CA THR A 77 -11.67 -12.91 -7.76
C THR A 77 -11.75 -11.75 -8.76
N LEU A 78 -10.66 -11.45 -9.47
CA LEU A 78 -10.63 -10.42 -10.51
C LEU A 78 -11.39 -10.82 -11.77
N ASN A 79 -12.30 -9.96 -12.21
CA ASN A 79 -13.06 -10.09 -13.44
C ASN A 79 -12.49 -9.19 -14.55
N ILE A 80 -11.30 -9.56 -15.04
CA ILE A 80 -10.55 -8.81 -16.06
C ILE A 80 -10.04 -9.74 -17.15
N THR A 81 -9.82 -9.20 -18.34
CA THR A 81 -9.22 -9.92 -19.49
C THR A 81 -7.73 -9.61 -19.67
N GLN A 82 -7.23 -8.59 -18.96
CA GLN A 82 -5.85 -8.15 -18.94
C GLN A 82 -4.93 -9.18 -18.25
N VAL A 83 -3.63 -8.94 -18.34
CA VAL A 83 -2.62 -9.83 -17.76
C VAL A 83 -2.77 -9.88 -16.24
N LYS A 84 -2.87 -11.10 -15.70
CA LYS A 84 -2.83 -11.40 -14.26
C LYS A 84 -1.45 -11.96 -13.92
N PHE A 85 -0.71 -11.27 -13.06
CA PHE A 85 0.66 -11.64 -12.68
C PHE A 85 0.69 -12.08 -11.21
N PRO A 86 0.87 -13.39 -10.92
CA PRO A 86 0.85 -13.90 -9.56
C PRO A 86 2.13 -13.54 -8.81
N VAL A 87 1.98 -13.21 -7.53
CA VAL A 87 3.10 -12.97 -6.61
C VAL A 87 2.95 -13.75 -5.31
N GLU A 88 4.08 -13.95 -4.64
CA GLU A 88 4.21 -14.61 -3.33
C GLU A 88 5.07 -13.73 -2.42
N PRO A 89 4.94 -13.81 -1.09
CA PRO A 89 5.77 -13.04 -0.17
C PRO A 89 7.26 -13.41 -0.27
N ASN A 90 8.14 -12.44 0.02
CA ASN A 90 9.61 -12.58 0.01
C ASN A 90 10.18 -12.95 -1.37
N LYS A 91 9.68 -12.31 -2.42
CA LYS A 91 10.13 -12.52 -3.80
C LYS A 91 10.40 -11.19 -4.49
N SER A 92 11.26 -11.24 -5.50
CA SER A 92 11.58 -10.11 -6.37
C SER A 92 11.06 -10.40 -7.77
N TYR A 93 10.49 -9.38 -8.42
CA TYR A 93 9.87 -9.48 -9.72
C TYR A 93 10.25 -8.29 -10.61
N GLU A 94 10.07 -8.48 -11.91
CA GLU A 94 10.22 -7.42 -12.91
C GLU A 94 9.14 -7.54 -13.98
N ILE A 95 8.45 -6.44 -14.26
CA ILE A 95 7.42 -6.36 -15.31
C ILE A 95 7.72 -5.14 -16.18
N ASN A 96 8.03 -5.35 -17.46
CA ASN A 96 8.29 -4.27 -18.42
C ASN A 96 9.34 -3.24 -17.93
N GLY A 97 10.41 -3.73 -17.28
CA GLY A 97 11.47 -2.92 -16.69
C GLY A 97 11.16 -2.33 -15.31
N PHE A 98 9.94 -2.50 -14.80
CA PHE A 98 9.58 -2.08 -13.45
C PHE A 98 9.88 -3.20 -12.45
N LYS A 99 10.82 -2.94 -11.53
CA LYS A 99 11.25 -3.89 -10.50
C LYS A 99 10.55 -3.63 -9.19
N PHE A 100 10.13 -4.69 -8.53
CA PHE A 100 9.50 -4.62 -7.22
C PHE A 100 9.74 -5.91 -6.44
N ASP A 101 9.68 -5.79 -5.12
CA ASP A 101 9.75 -6.86 -4.16
C ASP A 101 8.42 -6.98 -3.41
N THR A 102 8.12 -8.17 -2.94
CA THR A 102 6.98 -8.47 -2.07
C THR A 102 7.46 -8.87 -0.68
N VAL A 103 6.75 -8.39 0.33
CA VAL A 103 7.00 -8.74 1.74
C VAL A 103 5.71 -9.25 2.39
N PRO A 104 5.75 -10.14 3.39
CA PRO A 104 4.55 -10.59 4.08
C PRO A 104 3.75 -9.44 4.72
N ALA A 105 2.43 -9.49 4.59
CA ALA A 105 1.49 -8.61 5.31
C ALA A 105 0.44 -9.48 6.03
N TYR A 106 0.42 -9.41 7.37
CA TYR A 106 -0.43 -10.27 8.20
C TYR A 106 -0.60 -9.72 9.62
N ASN A 107 -1.61 -10.20 10.35
CA ASN A 107 -1.79 -9.88 11.75
C ASN A 107 -0.98 -10.82 12.66
N VAL A 108 -0.41 -10.26 13.73
CA VAL A 108 0.28 -10.97 14.82
C VAL A 108 -0.44 -10.84 16.16
N VAL A 109 -1.34 -9.86 16.29
CA VAL A 109 -2.09 -9.61 17.52
C VAL A 109 -3.26 -10.61 17.63
N PRO A 110 -3.40 -11.35 18.75
CA PRO A 110 -4.39 -12.42 18.90
C PRO A 110 -5.82 -12.05 18.48
N GLU A 111 -6.26 -10.84 18.82
CA GLU A 111 -7.61 -10.33 18.54
C GLU A 111 -7.84 -10.04 17.04
N ARG A 112 -6.78 -9.94 16.24
CA ARG A 112 -6.82 -9.59 14.81
C ARG A 112 -6.41 -10.73 13.88
N LEU A 113 -5.94 -11.86 14.39
CA LEU A 113 -5.39 -12.98 13.58
C LEU A 113 -6.32 -13.47 12.47
N SER A 114 -7.64 -13.36 12.65
CA SER A 114 -8.62 -13.76 11.64
C SER A 114 -8.78 -12.78 10.49
N PHE A 115 -8.40 -11.51 10.65
CA PHE A 115 -8.55 -10.50 9.60
C PHE A 115 -7.52 -10.72 8.48
N HIS A 116 -6.24 -10.82 8.82
CA HIS A 116 -5.15 -11.08 7.86
C HIS A 116 -4.29 -12.26 8.32
N PRO A 117 -4.77 -13.51 8.19
CA PRO A 117 -4.01 -14.70 8.58
C PRO A 117 -2.71 -14.84 7.78
N LYS A 118 -1.59 -15.13 8.45
CA LYS A 118 -0.29 -15.37 7.78
C LYS A 118 -0.36 -16.47 6.70
N SER A 119 -1.23 -17.46 6.87
CA SER A 119 -1.44 -18.55 5.91
C SER A 119 -1.98 -18.10 4.56
N ASN A 120 -2.56 -16.91 4.47
CA ASN A 120 -3.09 -16.38 3.21
C ASN A 120 -1.99 -15.89 2.27
N ASN A 121 -0.75 -15.71 2.77
CA ASN A 121 0.40 -15.24 2.00
C ASN A 121 0.17 -13.89 1.31
N TRP A 122 -0.62 -13.01 1.92
CA TRP A 122 -0.82 -11.64 1.44
C TRP A 122 0.43 -10.79 1.60
N VAL A 123 0.51 -9.73 0.81
CA VAL A 123 1.77 -9.02 0.57
C VAL A 123 1.65 -7.51 0.72
N GLY A 124 2.71 -6.90 1.26
CA GLY A 124 3.08 -5.52 0.97
C GLY A 124 4.04 -5.47 -0.22
N TYR A 125 4.20 -4.28 -0.80
CA TYR A 125 5.06 -4.06 -1.97
C TYR A 125 6.17 -3.07 -1.66
N ILE A 126 7.38 -3.37 -2.12
CA ILE A 126 8.51 -2.45 -2.13
C ILE A 126 8.94 -2.24 -3.57
N PHE A 127 9.05 -0.99 -4.01
CA PHE A 127 9.51 -0.70 -5.38
C PHE A 127 10.31 0.59 -5.44
N ASN A 128 11.16 0.71 -6.46
CA ASN A 128 11.85 1.95 -6.75
C ASN A 128 11.09 2.74 -7.82
N LEU A 129 10.78 4.00 -7.53
CA LEU A 129 10.13 4.91 -8.46
C LEU A 129 10.81 6.28 -8.40
N ASN A 130 11.26 6.78 -9.55
CA ASN A 130 11.96 8.06 -9.65
C ASN A 130 13.15 8.21 -8.67
N GLY A 131 13.85 7.12 -8.38
CA GLY A 131 14.97 7.09 -7.43
C GLY A 131 14.56 7.01 -5.95
N LEU A 132 13.27 6.87 -5.65
CA LEU A 132 12.76 6.68 -4.28
C LEU A 132 12.38 5.22 -4.06
N THR A 133 12.86 4.63 -2.97
CA THR A 133 12.42 3.31 -2.50
C THR A 133 11.15 3.49 -1.65
N ILE A 134 10.04 2.94 -2.15
CA ILE A 134 8.71 3.11 -1.57
C ILE A 134 8.24 1.76 -1.04
N TYR A 135 7.78 1.73 0.21
CA TYR A 135 7.15 0.58 0.84
C TYR A 135 5.67 0.86 1.10
N HIS A 136 4.80 0.05 0.51
CA HIS A 136 3.38 -0.01 0.83
C HIS A 136 3.10 -1.26 1.65
N ALA A 137 2.73 -1.08 2.93
CA ALA A 137 2.63 -2.21 3.86
C ALA A 137 1.47 -3.19 3.57
N GLY A 138 0.45 -2.73 2.85
CA GLY A 138 -0.84 -3.44 2.82
C GLY A 138 -1.46 -3.49 4.22
N ASP A 139 -2.37 -4.42 4.43
CA ASP A 139 -3.00 -4.61 5.73
C ASP A 139 -2.20 -5.60 6.58
N THR A 140 -1.59 -5.07 7.63
CA THR A 140 -0.67 -5.81 8.50
C THR A 140 -0.64 -5.20 9.90
N ASP A 141 -0.23 -6.02 10.87
CA ASP A 141 0.30 -5.53 12.15
C ASP A 141 1.80 -5.19 12.00
N PHE A 142 2.43 -4.72 13.08
CA PHE A 142 3.89 -4.62 13.16
C PHE A 142 4.51 -6.02 13.24
N THR A 143 5.12 -6.47 12.14
CA THR A 143 5.68 -7.82 12.01
C THR A 143 7.18 -7.86 12.32
N ALA A 144 7.70 -9.06 12.60
CA ALA A 144 9.13 -9.25 12.83
C ALA A 144 9.98 -8.83 11.61
N GLU A 145 9.46 -9.06 10.41
CA GLU A 145 10.10 -8.73 9.13
C GLU A 145 10.47 -7.23 9.04
N MET A 146 9.60 -6.33 9.53
CA MET A 146 9.81 -4.87 9.50
C MET A 146 11.04 -4.41 10.31
N ASN A 147 11.51 -5.19 11.29
CA ASN A 147 12.73 -4.87 12.07
C ASN A 147 14.02 -5.00 11.25
N THR A 148 13.94 -5.49 10.02
CA THR A 148 15.10 -5.63 9.11
C THR A 148 15.10 -4.61 7.99
N PHE A 149 14.09 -3.73 7.95
CA PHE A 149 13.86 -2.81 6.82
C PHE A 149 14.77 -1.57 6.90
N ASP A 150 15.38 -1.31 8.05
CA ASP A 150 16.44 -0.31 8.22
C ASP A 150 17.57 -0.49 7.19
N LYS A 151 17.85 -1.74 6.80
CA LYS A 151 18.87 -2.10 5.80
C LYS A 151 18.43 -1.85 4.36
N LEU A 152 17.13 -1.66 4.11
CA LEU A 152 16.57 -1.48 2.76
C LEU A 152 16.61 -0.01 2.30
N SER A 153 16.99 0.93 3.18
CA SER A 153 17.04 2.37 2.86
C SER A 153 15.72 2.88 2.26
N ILE A 154 14.60 2.60 2.95
CA ILE A 154 13.27 3.02 2.50
C ILE A 154 13.17 4.55 2.58
N ASP A 155 12.77 5.19 1.48
CA ASP A 155 12.52 6.64 1.46
C ASP A 155 11.13 6.97 1.96
N ILE A 156 10.13 6.16 1.59
CA ILE A 156 8.72 6.38 1.96
C ILE A 156 8.13 5.06 2.44
N ALA A 157 7.63 5.03 3.68
CA ALA A 157 6.83 3.94 4.23
C ALA A 157 5.37 4.37 4.38
N MET A 158 4.45 3.63 3.76
CA MET A 158 3.01 3.81 3.88
C MET A 158 2.46 2.73 4.81
N LEU A 159 1.94 3.13 5.97
CA LEU A 159 1.57 2.22 7.06
C LEU A 159 0.09 2.35 7.42
N PRO A 160 -0.66 1.23 7.53
CA PRO A 160 -2.04 1.28 7.99
C PRO A 160 -2.07 1.66 9.48
N MET A 161 -3.07 2.43 9.92
CA MET A 161 -3.24 2.77 11.34
C MET A 161 -4.71 2.78 11.81
N GLY A 162 -5.51 1.87 11.24
CA GLY A 162 -6.96 1.79 11.48
C GLY A 162 -7.38 1.18 12.82
N GLY A 163 -6.47 0.45 13.49
CA GLY A 163 -6.64 -0.13 14.83
C GLY A 163 -7.52 -1.38 14.92
N THR A 164 -8.61 -1.43 14.16
CA THR A 164 -9.56 -2.56 14.19
C THR A 164 -9.04 -3.77 13.43
N TYR A 165 -8.53 -3.57 12.21
CA TYR A 165 -8.14 -4.63 11.27
C TYR A 165 -6.61 -4.73 11.08
N THR A 166 -5.92 -3.63 11.38
CA THR A 166 -4.49 -3.41 11.19
C THR A 166 -3.89 -2.79 12.45
N MET A 167 -2.68 -2.26 12.38
CA MET A 167 -2.05 -1.52 13.48
C MET A 167 -2.97 -0.43 14.05
N ASN A 168 -2.96 -0.27 15.38
CA ASN A 168 -3.38 0.97 16.03
C ASN A 168 -2.28 2.05 15.86
N VAL A 169 -2.51 3.26 16.39
CA VAL A 169 -1.55 4.36 16.20
C VAL A 169 -0.24 4.12 16.94
N GLU A 170 -0.28 3.50 18.12
CA GLU A 170 0.91 3.14 18.90
C GLU A 170 1.77 2.10 18.18
N GLU A 171 1.17 1.06 17.64
CA GLU A 171 1.83 0.02 16.84
C GLU A 171 2.39 0.61 15.53
N ALA A 172 1.67 1.54 14.88
CA ALA A 172 2.17 2.23 13.69
C ALA A 172 3.38 3.14 14.01
N ILE A 173 3.42 3.75 15.19
CA ILE A 173 4.60 4.50 15.68
C ILE A 173 5.80 3.56 15.85
N GLU A 174 5.60 2.41 16.49
CA GLU A 174 6.66 1.41 16.68
C GLU A 174 7.20 0.91 15.34
N ALA A 175 6.31 0.53 14.42
CA ALA A 175 6.67 0.10 13.08
C ALA A 175 7.44 1.19 12.31
N ALA A 176 6.96 2.44 12.32
CA ALA A 176 7.62 3.55 11.64
C ALA A 176 9.05 3.79 12.19
N ASN A 177 9.21 3.73 13.51
CA ASN A 177 10.51 3.91 14.15
C ASN A 177 11.48 2.75 13.89
N ALA A 178 10.97 1.52 13.81
CA ALA A 178 11.76 0.34 13.48
C ALA A 178 12.20 0.30 12.01
N ILE A 179 11.33 0.71 11.09
CA ILE A 179 11.62 0.78 9.65
C ILE A 179 12.62 1.89 9.37
N GLY A 180 12.53 3.02 10.07
CA GLY A 180 13.46 4.15 9.91
C GLY A 180 13.44 4.76 8.51
N ALA A 181 12.27 4.76 7.85
CA ALA A 181 12.11 5.40 6.55
C ALA A 181 12.37 6.91 6.65
N LYS A 182 12.76 7.57 5.55
CA LYS A 182 12.89 9.04 5.57
C LYS A 182 11.55 9.72 5.83
N LYS A 183 10.47 9.18 5.24
CA LYS A 183 9.09 9.66 5.40
C LYS A 183 8.15 8.51 5.74
N THR A 184 7.23 8.78 6.65
CA THR A 184 6.13 7.88 7.02
C THR A 184 4.80 8.53 6.65
N ILE A 185 3.97 7.82 5.91
CA ILE A 185 2.65 8.26 5.47
C ILE A 185 1.62 7.30 6.07
N PRO A 186 0.72 7.76 6.95
CA PRO A 186 -0.34 6.90 7.41
C PRO A 186 -1.38 6.67 6.31
N MET A 187 -1.95 5.47 6.28
CA MET A 187 -3.04 5.06 5.39
C MET A 187 -4.06 4.20 6.16
N HIS A 188 -5.17 3.81 5.50
CA HIS A 188 -6.18 2.90 6.07
C HIS A 188 -6.68 3.34 7.47
N TYR A 189 -7.05 4.61 7.64
CA TYR A 189 -7.46 5.12 8.97
C TYR A 189 -8.61 6.12 8.97
N LYS A 190 -8.71 7.06 8.02
CA LYS A 190 -9.71 8.15 8.11
C LYS A 190 -11.15 7.66 8.19
N SER A 191 -11.55 6.75 7.31
CA SER A 191 -12.90 6.16 7.29
C SER A 191 -13.20 5.32 8.53
N LEU A 192 -12.18 4.72 9.14
CA LEU A 192 -12.28 3.84 10.31
C LEU A 192 -12.33 4.62 11.63
N LEU A 193 -11.44 5.61 11.78
CA LEU A 193 -11.29 6.42 12.98
C LEU A 193 -12.26 7.61 13.03
N LYS A 194 -12.79 8.05 11.88
CA LYS A 194 -13.78 9.13 11.76
C LYS A 194 -13.33 10.38 12.52
N GLU A 195 -14.10 10.80 13.53
CA GLU A 195 -13.79 11.98 14.36
C GLU A 195 -12.45 11.89 15.11
N LYS A 196 -11.89 10.69 15.28
CA LYS A 196 -10.60 10.46 15.95
C LYS A 196 -9.40 10.50 15.00
N ALA A 197 -9.62 10.65 13.68
CA ALA A 197 -8.53 10.63 12.71
C ALA A 197 -7.49 11.72 12.96
N CYS A 198 -7.91 12.97 13.22
CA CYS A 198 -6.99 14.07 13.50
C CYS A 198 -6.18 13.84 14.78
N GLU A 199 -6.79 13.26 15.83
CA GLU A 199 -6.08 12.92 17.06
C GLU A 199 -5.00 11.86 16.80
N ALA A 200 -5.32 10.84 16.00
CA ALA A 200 -4.36 9.81 15.61
C ALA A 200 -3.21 10.36 14.76
N GLU A 201 -3.48 11.24 13.79
CA GLU A 201 -2.44 11.93 13.01
C GLU A 201 -1.47 12.69 13.92
N GLU A 202 -1.99 13.43 14.90
CA GLU A 202 -1.15 14.18 15.85
C GLU A 202 -0.36 13.29 16.80
N LYS A 203 -0.93 12.15 17.22
CA LYS A 203 -0.19 11.14 17.99
C LYS A 203 0.95 10.54 17.18
N LEU A 204 0.69 10.16 15.93
CA LEU A 204 1.70 9.61 15.03
C LEU A 204 2.86 10.60 14.84
N LYS A 205 2.57 11.87 14.51
CA LYS A 205 3.59 12.92 14.36
C LYS A 205 4.46 13.12 15.59
N LYS A 206 3.90 12.97 16.80
CA LYS A 206 4.64 13.13 18.06
C LYS A 206 5.46 11.90 18.43
N GLY A 207 4.96 10.70 18.12
CA GLY A 207 5.58 9.44 18.52
C GLY A 207 6.66 8.93 17.56
N VAL A 208 6.55 9.26 16.27
CA VAL A 208 7.56 8.91 15.28
C VAL A 208 8.75 9.87 15.40
N VAL A 209 9.94 9.32 15.68
CA VAL A 209 11.16 10.08 15.93
C VAL A 209 12.25 9.81 14.89
N ASN A 210 12.19 8.69 14.17
CA ASN A 210 13.18 8.30 13.16
C ASN A 210 12.77 8.61 11.71
N SER A 211 11.62 9.28 11.51
CA SER A 211 11.03 9.54 10.19
C SER A 211 10.23 10.85 10.19
N GLU A 212 10.17 11.54 9.06
CA GLU A 212 9.25 12.67 8.86
C GLU A 212 7.84 12.14 8.59
N VAL A 213 6.89 12.42 9.48
CA VAL A 213 5.48 12.05 9.25
C VAL A 213 4.83 13.03 8.27
N VAL A 214 4.36 12.52 7.15
CA VAL A 214 3.70 13.30 6.09
C VAL A 214 2.23 12.88 6.00
N ILE A 215 1.33 13.79 6.36
CA ILE A 215 -0.11 13.60 6.17
C ILE A 215 -0.48 14.10 4.78
N LEU A 216 -0.99 13.20 3.94
CA LEU A 216 -1.49 13.56 2.62
C LEU A 216 -2.96 13.99 2.68
N GLU A 217 -3.32 14.91 1.79
CA GLU A 217 -4.72 15.19 1.49
C GLU A 217 -5.27 14.09 0.59
N GLU A 218 -6.49 13.65 0.90
CA GLU A 218 -7.20 12.64 0.13
C GLU A 218 -7.80 13.28 -1.12
N LEU A 219 -7.54 12.70 -2.30
CA LEU A 219 -8.12 13.16 -3.54
C LEU A 219 -9.58 12.68 -3.66
N ARG A 220 -10.53 13.63 -3.80
CA ARG A 220 -11.96 13.36 -3.98
C ARG A 220 -12.54 14.11 -5.16
#